data_AF-A0A3A8NGV8-F1
#
_entry.id   AF-A0A3A8NGV8-F1
#
_cell.length_a   1.000
_cell.length_b   1.000
_cell.length_c   1.000
_cell.angle_alpha   90.00
_cell.angle_beta   90.00
_cell.angle_gamma   90.00
#
_symmetry.space_group_name_H-M   'P 1'
#
loop_
_entity.id
_entity.type
_entity.pdbx_description
1 polymer ?
#
loop_
_entity_poly.entity_id
_entity_poly.type
_entity_poly.pdbx_seq_one_letter_code
_entity_poly.pdbx_strand_id
1 'polypeptide(L)' 'MTDPVNLLARRPRGVTADDAPTVDPEVQLCAFFVGNEEYVLDIMRVEEILPPQRVIPIPHAPAFVEGV' A
#
# COMPACT_ATOMS: atom_id res chain seq x y z
N MET A 1 -12.40 20.56 14.69
CA MET A 1 -10.97 20.35 14.41
C MET A 1 -10.90 19.15 13.47
N THR A 2 -11.01 19.45 12.18
CA THR A 2 -10.72 18.63 10.98
C THR A 2 -11.36 17.23 10.84
N ASP A 3 -12.50 17.21 10.16
CA ASP A 3 -13.06 16.10 9.38
C ASP A 3 -12.36 16.07 7.99
N PRO A 4 -12.43 15.03 7.13
CA PRO A 4 -12.36 13.56 7.29
C PRO A 4 -11.24 12.95 6.40
N VAL A 5 -10.88 11.68 6.60
CA VAL A 5 -10.22 10.88 5.53
C VAL A 5 -11.29 10.51 4.49
N ASN A 6 -11.63 11.49 3.65
CA ASN A 6 -12.61 11.33 2.58
C ASN A 6 -11.94 10.66 1.36
N LEU A 7 -11.87 9.33 1.38
CA LEU A 7 -11.26 8.51 0.33
C LEU A 7 -12.10 8.46 -0.97
N LEU A 8 -13.21 9.21 -1.07
CA LEU A 8 -14.15 9.18 -2.22
C LEU A 8 -14.28 10.52 -2.98
N ALA A 9 -13.44 11.52 -2.70
CA ALA A 9 -13.61 12.87 -3.27
C ALA A 9 -12.83 13.16 -4.57
N ARG A 10 -12.15 12.20 -5.18
CA ARG A 10 -11.47 12.43 -6.47
C ARG A 10 -12.27 11.85 -7.63
N ARG A 11 -13.33 12.56 -8.04
CA ARG A 11 -13.89 12.38 -9.39
C ARG A 11 -12.95 13.05 -10.40
N PRO A 12 -12.35 12.33 -11.37
CA PRO A 12 -11.62 13.00 -12.44
C PRO A 12 -12.60 13.77 -13.33
N ARG A 13 -12.23 15.01 -13.63
CA ARG A 13 -12.91 15.91 -14.57
C ARG A 13 -12.77 15.30 -15.97
N GLY A 14 -13.87 15.16 -16.70
CA GLY A 14 -13.87 14.59 -18.06
C GLY A 14 -12.90 15.32 -18.98
N VAL A 15 -11.98 14.57 -19.58
CA VAL A 15 -11.07 15.01 -20.65
C VAL A 15 -11.80 14.86 -21.97
N THR A 16 -11.92 15.95 -22.73
CA THR A 16 -12.42 15.94 -24.11
C THR A 16 -11.42 15.27 -25.04
N ALA A 17 -11.93 14.41 -25.92
CA ALA A 17 -11.16 13.68 -26.92
C ALA A 17 -10.58 14.64 -27.98
N ASP A 18 -9.27 14.91 -27.94
CA ASP A 18 -8.39 15.13 -29.13
C ASP A 18 -6.97 15.62 -28.82
N ASP A 19 -6.52 15.59 -27.56
CA ASP A 19 -5.12 15.35 -27.23
C ASP A 19 -5.10 14.02 -26.50
N ALA A 20 -4.33 13.02 -26.94
CA ALA A 20 -4.16 11.79 -26.21
C ALA A 20 -2.97 11.96 -25.25
N PRO A 21 -3.14 12.44 -24.01
CA PRO A 21 -2.12 12.26 -23.01
C PRO A 21 -1.95 10.75 -22.87
N THR A 22 -0.72 10.27 -23.03
CA THR A 22 -0.29 9.01 -22.45
C THR A 22 -0.43 9.19 -20.94
N VAL A 23 -1.63 8.94 -20.41
CA VAL A 23 -1.89 8.95 -18.98
C VAL A 23 -1.10 7.77 -18.44
N ASP A 24 0.06 8.05 -17.84
CA ASP A 24 0.76 7.05 -17.07
C ASP A 24 -0.23 6.49 -16.04
N PRO A 25 -0.36 5.15 -15.93
CA PRO A 25 -1.32 4.56 -15.02
C PRO A 25 -1.04 5.07 -13.62
N GLU A 26 -2.07 5.61 -12.94
CA GLU A 26 -1.95 6.04 -11.56
C GLU A 26 -1.52 4.84 -10.69
N VAL A 27 -0.31 4.91 -10.13
CA VAL A 27 0.22 3.85 -9.26
C VAL A 27 -0.24 4.11 -7.84
N GLN A 28 -0.95 3.16 -7.27
CA GLN A 28 -1.37 3.18 -5.87
C GLN A 28 -0.35 2.45 -5.01
N LEU A 29 0.07 3.08 -3.90
CA LEU A 29 1.10 2.56 -3.02
C LEU A 29 0.58 2.44 -1.59
N CYS A 30 0.96 1.35 -0.91
CA CYS A 30 0.77 1.15 0.52
C CYS A 30 2.03 1.62 1.25
N ALA A 31 1.92 2.69 2.04
CA ALA A 31 3.02 3.23 2.86
C ALA A 31 2.96 2.69 4.30
N PHE A 32 4.11 2.35 4.87
CA PHE A 32 4.24 1.88 6.26
C PHE A 32 5.62 2.22 6.82
N PHE A 33 5.76 2.12 8.15
CA PHE A 33 7.02 2.41 8.83
C PHE A 33 7.72 1.15 9.32
N VAL A 34 9.05 1.12 9.16
CA VAL A 34 9.93 0.17 9.84
C VAL A 34 10.90 0.98 10.69
N GLY A 35 10.76 0.88 12.01
CA GLY A 35 11.46 1.79 12.93
C GLY A 35 11.05 3.25 12.69
N ASN A 36 11.99 4.07 12.23
CA ASN A 36 11.80 5.50 11.95
C ASN A 36 11.75 5.83 10.45
N GLU A 37 11.79 4.82 9.58
CA GLU A 37 11.88 4.98 8.13
C GLU A 37 10.58 4.57 7.44
N GLU A 38 10.22 5.30 6.38
CA GLU A 38 9.03 5.07 5.56
C GLU A 38 9.34 4.20 4.35
N TYR A 39 8.53 3.17 4.14
CA TYR A 39 8.62 2.22 3.02
C TYR A 39 7.28 2.15 2.29
N VAL A 40 7.34 1.75 1.01
CA VAL A 40 6.16 1.64 0.15
C VAL A 40 6.15 0.34 -0.65
N LEU A 41 4.96 -0.20 -0.89
CA LEU A 41 4.70 -1.36 -1.75
C LEU A 41 3.59 -1.02 -2.74
N ASP A 42 3.58 -1.65 -3.91
CA ASP A 42 2.44 -1.60 -4.84
C ASP A 42 1.19 -2.17 -4.15
N ILE A 43 0.09 -1.41 -4.13
CA ILE A 43 -1.14 -1.82 -3.45
C ILE A 43 -1.67 -3.14 -4.01
N MET A 44 -1.43 -3.42 -5.28
CA MET A 44 -1.92 -4.62 -5.95
C MET A 44 -1.24 -5.90 -5.44
N ARG A 45 -0.17 -5.78 -4.66
CA ARG A 45 0.52 -6.89 -4.00
C ARG A 45 0.11 -7.11 -2.54
N VAL A 46 -0.75 -6.25 -1.99
CA VAL A 46 -1.20 -6.35 -0.60
C VAL A 46 -2.47 -7.18 -0.55
N GLU A 47 -2.41 -8.33 0.13
CA GLU A 47 -3.60 -9.17 0.38
C GLU A 47 -4.40 -8.63 1.57
N GLU A 48 -3.74 -8.47 2.73
CA GLU A 48 -4.38 -8.04 3.97
C GLU A 48 -3.41 -7.23 4.85
N ILE A 49 -3.97 -6.38 5.72
CA ILE A 49 -3.23 -5.67 6.78
C ILE A 49 -3.78 -6.14 8.12
N LEU A 50 -3.04 -7.03 8.79
CA LEU A 50 -3.43 -7.63 10.06
C LEU A 50 -2.65 -7.02 11.23
N PRO A 51 -3.24 -6.95 12.44
CA PRO A 51 -2.46 -6.66 13.64
C PRO A 51 -1.47 -7.80 13.92
N PRO A 52 -0.32 -7.53 14.56
CA PRO A 52 0.67 -8.56 14.89
C PRO A 52 0.05 -9.76 15.61
N GLN A 53 0.25 -10.95 15.05
CA GLN A 53 -0.20 -12.22 15.63
C GLN A 53 0.96 -12.93 16.32
N ARG A 54 0.63 -13.98 17.09
CA ARG A 54 1.66 -14.87 17.65
C ARG A 54 2.26 -15.71 16.53
N VAL A 55 3.59 -15.64 16.35
CA VAL A 55 4.34 -16.42 15.38
C VAL A 55 4.93 -17.69 16.02
N ILE A 56 4.89 -18.81 15.30
CA ILE A 56 5.44 -20.12 15.70
C ILE A 56 6.77 -20.35 14.96
N PRO A 57 7.90 -20.46 15.66
CA PRO A 57 9.20 -20.56 15.02
C PRO A 57 9.39 -21.89 14.28
N ILE A 58 10.03 -21.83 13.12
CA ILE A 58 10.35 -22.99 12.30
C ILE A 58 11.77 -23.50 12.63
N PRO A 59 11.96 -24.78 12.96
CA PRO A 59 13.29 -25.34 13.22
C PRO A 59 14.23 -25.18 12.03
N HIS A 60 15.49 -24.78 12.29
CA HIS A 60 16.55 -24.60 11.28
C HIS A 60 16.26 -23.54 10.19
N ALA A 61 15.29 -22.64 10.41
CA ALA A 61 15.03 -21.55 9.48
C ALA A 61 16.16 -20.51 9.46
N PRO A 62 16.37 -19.79 8.34
CA PRO A 62 17.27 -18.65 8.30
C PRO A 62 16.89 -17.57 9.32
N ALA A 63 17.86 -16.80 9.79
CA ALA A 63 17.65 -15.80 10.85
C ALA A 63 16.65 -14.67 10.49
N PHE A 64 16.35 -14.47 9.20
CA PHE A 64 15.37 -13.48 8.74
C PHE A 64 13.93 -14.03 8.67
N VAL A 65 13.72 -15.31 9.01
CA VAL A 65 12.41 -15.94 9.05
C VAL A 65 11.97 -16.11 10.50
N GLU A 66 10.89 -15.44 10.90
CA GLU A 66 10.36 -15.51 12.26
C GLU A 66 9.59 -16.81 12.52
N GLY A 67 8.79 -17.27 11.54
CA GLY A 67 7.97 -18.48 11.65
C GLY A 67 6.69 -18.45 10.83
N VAL A 68 5.66 -19.16 11.30
CA VAL A 68 4.29 -19.19 10.73
C VAL A 68 3.22 -18.79 11.74
#